data_AF-A0A2C9KY10-F1
#
_entry.id   AF-A0A2C9KY10-F1
#
_cell.length_a   1.000
_cell.length_b   1.000
_cell.length_c   1.000
_cell.angle_alpha   90.00
_cell.angle_beta   90.00
_cell.angle_gamma   90.00
#
_symmetry.space_group_name_H-M   'P 1'
#
loop_
_entity.id
_entity.type
_entity.pdbx_description
1 polymer ?
#
loop_
_entity_poly.entity_id
_entity_poly.type
_entity_poly.pdbx_seq_one_letter_code
_entity_poly.pdbx_strand_id
1 'polypeptide(L)'
;MGLGKTLSVIAFVHTILSHQKILKHKTCLVVSPLNTVLNWRNEWGMWLDEEDQLEVWELASCKQNAARASALKEWQELGGIMIIGYEMYRNLTTGARCKNKRQKKTFFETLVDPGENTF
;
A
#
# COMPACT_ATOMS: atom_id res chain seq x y z
N MET A 1 -18.26 -14.11 -3.04
CA MET A 1 -19.47 -13.96 -2.20
C MET A 1 -19.83 -12.47 -2.08
N GLY A 2 -20.88 -12.04 -2.78
CA GLY A 2 -21.29 -10.64 -3.03
C GLY A 2 -21.97 -9.90 -1.87
N LEU A 3 -21.38 -9.94 -0.68
CA LEU A 3 -21.86 -9.21 0.51
C LEU A 3 -21.31 -7.78 0.61
N GLY A 4 -20.73 -7.22 -0.46
CA GLY A 4 -20.18 -5.86 -0.44
C GLY A 4 -18.95 -5.65 0.45
N LYS A 5 -18.23 -6.72 0.87
CA LYS A 5 -17.03 -6.63 1.71
C LYS A 5 -15.97 -5.68 1.15
N THR A 6 -15.81 -5.67 -0.17
CA THR A 6 -14.92 -4.75 -0.88
C THR A 6 -15.29 -3.30 -0.57
N LEU A 7 -16.57 -2.93 -0.75
CA LEU A 7 -17.06 -1.59 -0.46
C LEU A 7 -16.86 -1.21 1.01
N SER A 8 -17.09 -2.14 1.95
CA SER A 8 -16.84 -1.89 3.37
C SER A 8 -15.36 -1.59 3.66
N VAL A 9 -14.44 -2.34 3.05
CA VAL A 9 -12.99 -2.10 3.20
C VAL A 9 -12.60 -0.78 2.54
N ILE A 10 -13.10 -0.51 1.33
CA ILE A 10 -12.90 0.75 0.61
C ILE A 10 -13.35 1.94 1.47
N ALA A 11 -14.57 1.90 2.01
CA ALA A 11 -15.11 2.96 2.85
C ALA A 11 -14.26 3.17 4.10
N PHE A 12 -13.87 2.09 4.77
CA PHE A 12 -13.02 2.15 5.96
C PHE A 12 -11.65 2.78 5.67
N VAL A 13 -10.97 2.33 4.62
CA VAL A 13 -9.66 2.86 4.22
C VAL A 13 -9.77 4.32 3.79
N HIS A 14 -10.81 4.66 3.02
CA HIS A 14 -11.08 6.03 2.62
C HIS A 14 -11.29 6.93 3.85
N THR A 15 -12.15 6.55 4.78
CA THR A 15 -12.38 7.34 6.00
C THR A 15 -11.08 7.57 6.80
N ILE A 16 -10.22 6.55 6.94
CA ILE A 16 -8.97 6.68 7.67
C ILE A 16 -8.04 7.69 7.00
N LEU A 17 -7.83 7.55 5.69
CA LEU A 17 -6.86 8.35 4.95
C LEU A 17 -7.35 9.80 4.72
N SER A 18 -8.65 10.00 4.53
CA SER A 18 -9.24 11.34 4.39
C SER A 18 -9.25 12.12 5.71
N HIS A 19 -9.17 11.43 6.86
CA HIS A 19 -9.06 12.05 8.19
C HIS A 19 -7.64 11.92 8.80
N GLN A 20 -6.61 11.90 7.97
CA GLN A 20 -5.21 11.77 8.39
C GLN A 20 -4.77 12.77 9.48
N LYS A 21 -5.35 13.99 9.53
CA LYS A 21 -5.05 15.00 10.56
C LYS A 21 -5.48 14.56 11.96
N ILE A 22 -6.51 13.72 12.06
CA ILE A 22 -7.08 13.24 13.32
C ILE A 22 -6.47 11.87 13.66
N LEU A 23 -6.40 11.00 12.67
CA LEU A 23 -6.02 9.59 12.86
C LEU A 23 -4.52 9.33 12.74
N LYS A 24 -3.73 10.33 12.29
CA LYS A 24 -2.26 10.25 12.15
C LYS A 24 -1.76 9.11 11.24
N HIS A 25 -2.64 8.60 10.37
CA HIS A 25 -2.31 7.59 9.38
C HIS A 25 -2.48 8.18 7.99
N LYS A 26 -1.39 8.17 7.21
CA LYS A 26 -1.36 8.62 5.80
C LYS A 26 -1.20 7.47 4.79
N THR A 27 -0.89 6.28 5.28
CA THR A 27 -0.59 5.10 4.46
C THR A 27 -1.45 3.91 4.86
N CYS A 28 -1.85 3.11 3.88
CA CYS A 28 -2.54 1.84 4.09
C CYS A 28 -1.87 0.74 3.25
N LEU A 29 -1.45 -0.36 3.88
CA LEU A 29 -0.88 -1.52 3.18
C LEU A 29 -1.94 -2.61 3.01
N VAL A 30 -2.24 -2.98 1.77
CA VAL A 30 -3.18 -4.06 1.44
C VAL A 30 -2.41 -5.25 0.90
N VAL A 31 -2.45 -6.36 1.65
CA VAL A 31 -1.84 -7.64 1.25
C VAL A 31 -2.92 -8.55 0.67
N SER A 32 -2.97 -8.69 -0.65
CA SER A 32 -4.05 -9.39 -1.37
C SER A 32 -3.56 -9.83 -2.75
N PRO A 33 -4.20 -10.81 -3.43
CA PRO A 33 -3.96 -11.03 -4.86
C PRO A 33 -4.16 -9.71 -5.62
N LEU A 34 -3.16 -9.32 -6.42
CA LEU A 34 -3.12 -8.02 -7.11
C LEU A 34 -4.39 -7.75 -7.92
N ASN A 35 -4.86 -8.77 -8.64
CA ASN A 35 -6.07 -8.71 -9.46
C ASN A 35 -7.30 -8.27 -8.65
N THR A 36 -7.38 -8.64 -7.37
CA THR A 36 -8.50 -8.28 -6.51
C THR A 36 -8.52 -6.78 -6.24
N VAL A 37 -7.36 -6.14 -6.06
CA VAL A 37 -7.29 -4.72 -5.69
C VAL A 37 -7.23 -3.82 -6.91
N LEU A 38 -6.71 -4.29 -8.05
CA LEU A 38 -6.90 -3.59 -9.32
C LEU A 38 -8.39 -3.49 -9.69
N ASN A 39 -9.20 -4.50 -9.37
CA ASN A 39 -10.64 -4.39 -9.47
C ASN A 39 -11.22 -3.34 -8.51
N TRP A 40 -10.61 -3.13 -7.34
CA TRP A 40 -11.03 -2.07 -6.41
C TRP A 40 -10.78 -0.67 -6.97
N ARG A 41 -9.73 -0.46 -7.79
CA ARG A 41 -9.50 0.80 -8.50
C ARG A 41 -10.66 1.15 -9.43
N ASN A 42 -11.15 0.16 -10.17
CA ASN A 42 -12.32 0.35 -11.03
C ASN A 42 -13.59 0.61 -10.20
N GLU A 43 -13.74 -0.06 -9.05
CA GLU A 43 -14.86 0.21 -8.13
C GLU A 43 -14.76 1.61 -7.51
N TRP A 44 -13.56 2.08 -7.10
CA TRP A 44 -13.36 3.42 -6.56
C TRP A 44 -13.84 4.51 -7.51
N GLY A 45 -13.47 4.42 -8.79
CA GLY A 45 -13.91 5.39 -9.80
C GLY A 45 -15.41 5.34 -10.10
N MET A 46 -16.12 4.28 -9.70
CA MET A 46 -17.57 4.22 -9.79
C MET A 46 -18.26 4.92 -8.61
N TRP A 47 -17.63 4.97 -7.44
CA TRP A 47 -18.27 5.42 -6.19
C TRP A 47 -17.77 6.79 -5.69
N LEU A 48 -16.60 7.25 -6.16
CA LEU A 48 -15.98 8.51 -5.73
C LEU A 48 -15.65 9.37 -6.94
N ASP A 49 -15.86 10.68 -6.78
CA ASP A 49 -15.43 11.69 -7.75
C ASP A 49 -13.90 11.71 -7.84
N GLU A 50 -13.34 12.16 -8.97
CA GLU A 50 -11.89 12.14 -9.23
C GLU A 50 -11.06 12.83 -8.14
N GLU A 51 -11.63 13.85 -7.49
CA GLU A 51 -10.99 14.62 -6.41
C GLU A 51 -10.88 13.85 -5.08
N ASP A 52 -11.75 12.87 -4.87
CA ASP A 52 -11.80 12.03 -3.65
C ASP A 52 -11.08 10.69 -3.83
N GLN A 53 -10.52 10.43 -5.02
CA GLN A 53 -9.80 9.19 -5.27
C GLN A 53 -8.44 9.20 -4.56
N LEU A 54 -8.18 8.14 -3.80
CA LEU A 54 -6.90 7.93 -3.14
C LEU A 54 -5.86 7.39 -4.12
N GLU A 55 -4.61 7.82 -3.97
CA GLU A 55 -3.50 7.32 -4.76
C GLU A 55 -3.22 5.84 -4.44
N VAL A 56 -3.12 5.02 -5.49
CA VAL A 56 -2.94 3.57 -5.39
C VAL A 56 -1.60 3.15 -6.00
N TRP A 57 -0.71 2.64 -5.15
CA TRP A 57 0.62 2.15 -5.49
C TRP A 57 0.63 0.61 -5.60
N GLU A 58 1.35 0.07 -6.58
CA GLU A 58 1.54 -1.38 -6.73
C GLU A 58 2.99 -1.77 -7.02
N LEU A 59 3.47 -2.85 -6.38
CA LEU A 59 4.84 -3.35 -6.58
C LEU A 59 4.96 -4.46 -7.64
N ALA A 60 3.84 -4.92 -8.21
CA ALA A 60 3.82 -6.06 -9.11
C ALA A 60 4.47 -5.76 -10.48
N SER A 61 4.27 -4.56 -11.02
CA SER A 61 4.92 -4.09 -12.25
C SER A 61 6.43 -3.83 -12.07
N CYS A 62 6.88 -3.58 -10.84
CA CYS A 62 8.28 -3.32 -10.53
C CYS A 62 9.11 -4.62 -10.54
N LYS A 63 9.94 -4.80 -11.58
CA LYS A 63 10.80 -6.01 -11.73
C LYS A 63 12.04 -6.00 -10.83
N GLN A 64 12.58 -4.82 -10.51
CA GLN A 64 13.83 -4.68 -9.76
C GLN A 64 13.60 -4.29 -8.30
N ASN A 65 14.39 -4.86 -7.39
CA ASN A 65 14.33 -4.51 -5.96
C ASN A 65 14.70 -3.03 -5.69
N ALA A 66 15.55 -2.43 -6.52
CA ALA A 66 15.86 -1.00 -6.40
C ALA A 66 14.61 -0.13 -6.64
N ALA A 67 13.89 -0.37 -7.75
CA ALA A 67 12.65 0.31 -8.07
C ALA A 67 11.58 0.09 -6.98
N ARG A 68 11.43 -1.15 -6.48
CA ARG A 68 10.51 -1.45 -5.37
C ARG A 68 10.84 -0.66 -4.11
N ALA A 69 12.13 -0.51 -3.78
CA ALA A 69 12.55 0.25 -2.61
C ALA A 69 12.28 1.75 -2.77
N SER A 70 12.47 2.31 -3.97
CA SER A 70 12.10 3.70 -4.25
C SER A 70 10.58 3.91 -4.15
N ALA A 71 9.79 3.05 -4.80
CA ALA A 71 8.33 3.14 -4.74
C ALA A 71 7.77 3.03 -3.31
N LEU A 72 8.34 2.16 -2.47
CA LEU A 72 7.94 2.06 -1.06
C LEU A 72 8.27 3.30 -0.23
N LYS A 73 9.38 3.99 -0.55
CA LYS A 73 9.73 5.25 0.10
C LYS A 73 8.82 6.38 -0.32
N GLU A 74 8.60 6.52 -1.63
CA GLU A 74 7.70 7.52 -2.18
C GLU A 74 6.29 7.35 -1.63
N TRP A 75 5.79 6.11 -1.57
CA TRP A 75 4.50 5.80 -0.94
C TRP A 75 4.46 6.20 0.55
N GLN A 76 5.52 5.93 1.31
CA GLN A 76 5.57 6.38 2.69
C GLN A 76 5.57 7.91 2.83
N GLU A 77 6.21 8.63 1.91
CA GLU A 77 6.27 10.08 1.93
C GLU A 77 4.92 10.70 1.53
N LEU A 78 4.40 10.31 0.36
CA LEU A 78 3.21 10.87 -0.28
C LEU A 78 1.89 10.35 0.32
N GLY A 79 1.89 9.15 0.90
CA GLY A 79 0.69 8.52 1.42
C GLY A 79 -0.11 7.76 0.36
N GLY A 80 -1.29 7.29 0.77
CA GLY A 80 -2.19 6.49 -0.05
C GLY A 80 -2.10 4.98 0.23
N ILE A 81 -2.54 4.19 -0.74
CA ILE A 81 -2.75 2.76 -0.60
C ILE A 81 -1.64 2.00 -1.34
N MET A 82 -0.89 1.14 -0.64
CA MET A 82 0.09 0.25 -1.25
C MET A 82 -0.47 -1.16 -1.35
N ILE A 83 -0.38 -1.74 -2.55
CA ILE A 83 -0.86 -3.09 -2.85
C ILE A 83 0.33 -4.01 -3.06
N ILE A 84 0.34 -5.11 -2.31
CA ILE A 84 1.39 -6.11 -2.42
C ILE A 84 0.80 -7.52 -2.40
N GLY A 85 1.28 -8.37 -3.30
CA GLY A 85 0.97 -9.79 -3.26
C GLY A 85 1.60 -10.45 -2.04
N TYR A 86 0.91 -11.42 -1.43
CA TYR A 86 1.37 -12.11 -0.23
C TYR A 86 2.79 -12.70 -0.37
N GLU A 87 3.08 -13.35 -1.50
CA GLU A 87 4.42 -13.92 -1.73
C GLU A 87 5.49 -12.82 -1.81
N MET A 88 5.18 -11.69 -2.45
CA MET A 88 6.09 -10.56 -2.53
C MET A 88 6.34 -9.93 -1.16
N TYR A 89 5.28 -9.72 -0.37
CA TYR A 89 5.40 -9.23 1.01
C TYR A 89 6.35 -10.11 1.82
N ARG A 90 6.12 -11.43 1.82
CA ARG A 90 7.00 -12.38 2.52
C ARG A 90 8.45 -12.33 2.03
N ASN A 91 8.66 -12.26 0.72
CA ASN A 91 10.00 -12.19 0.14
C ASN A 91 10.75 -10.90 0.53
N LEU A 92 10.04 -9.77 0.63
CA LEU A 92 10.63 -8.47 1.00
C LEU A 92 10.91 -8.38 2.50
N THR A 93 10.00 -8.85 3.35
CA THR A 93 10.17 -8.79 4.82
C THR A 93 11.21 -9.78 5.35
N THR A 94 11.29 -10.98 4.78
CA THR A 94 12.30 -11.99 5.16
C THR A 94 13.69 -11.68 4.58
N GLY A 95 13.79 -10.78 3.60
CA GLY A 95 15.04 -10.44 2.94
C GLY A 95 15.68 -11.61 2.17
N ALA A 96 14.92 -12.66 1.86
CA ALA A 96 15.44 -13.89 1.26
C ALA A 96 16.05 -13.68 -0.14
N ARG A 97 15.52 -12.73 -0.93
CA ARG A 97 15.99 -12.43 -2.30
C ARG A 97 16.73 -11.09 -2.44
N CYS A 98 17.02 -10.39 -1.35
CA CYS A 98 17.69 -9.10 -1.39
C CYS A 98 19.11 -9.24 -0.82
N LYS A 99 20.16 -9.01 -1.62
CA LYS A 99 21.55 -9.08 -1.12
C LYS A 99 22.01 -7.76 -0.49
N ASN A 100 21.35 -6.64 -0.81
CA ASN A 100 21.75 -5.31 -0.38
C ASN A 100 21.16 -4.96 1.00
N LYS A 101 22.02 -4.75 2.00
CA LYS A 101 21.62 -4.41 3.38
C LYS A 101 20.78 -3.12 3.46
N ARG A 102 21.07 -2.11 2.62
CA ARG A 102 20.32 -0.84 2.60
C ARG A 102 18.87 -1.04 2.15
N GLN A 103 18.67 -1.88 1.14
CA GLN A 103 17.34 -2.22 0.62
C GLN A 103 16.56 -3.07 1.62
N LYS A 104 17.20 -4.06 2.27
CA LYS A 104 16.57 -4.82 3.36
C LYS A 104 16.05 -3.91 4.48
N LYS A 105 16.88 -2.96 4.91
CA LYS A 105 16.50 -1.98 5.93
C LYS A 105 15.30 -1.16 5.48
N THR A 106 15.32 -0.64 4.25
CA THR A 106 14.17 0.09 3.67
C THR A 106 12.91 -0.78 3.62
N PHE A 107 12.98 -2.04 3.20
CA PHE A 107 11.80 -2.91 3.15
C PHE A 107 11.24 -3.22 4.54
N PHE A 108 12.12 -3.43 5.52
CA PHE A 108 11.69 -3.68 6.89
C PHE A 108 11.03 -2.44 7.51
N GLU A 109 11.68 -1.29 7.40
CA GLU A 109 11.14 -0.01 7.87
C GLU A 109 9.85 0.37 7.13
N THR A 110 9.69 0.03 5.84
CA THR A 110 8.47 0.43 5.11
C THR A 110 7.28 -0.50 5.32
N LEU A 111 7.53 -1.81 5.47
CA LEU A 111 6.49 -2.85 5.47
C LEU A 111 6.18 -3.44 6.84
N VAL A 112 7.16 -3.48 7.75
CA VAL A 112 7.04 -4.18 9.05
C VAL A 112 6.92 -3.17 10.18
N ASP A 113 7.79 -2.18 10.18
CA ASP A 113 7.83 -1.15 11.21
C ASP A 113 7.95 0.24 10.57
N PRO A 114 6.83 0.78 10.03
CA PRO A 114 6.78 2.13 9.45
C PRO A 114 7.16 3.26 10.40
N GLY A 115 7.52 2.95 11.66
CA GLY A 115 7.74 3.93 12.70
C GLY A 115 6.43 4.59 13.12
N GLU A 116 6.40 5.11 14.34
CA GLU A 116 5.40 6.11 14.69
C GLU A 116 5.66 7.32 13.79
N ASN A 117 4.74 7.62 12.86
CA ASN A 117 4.79 8.84 12.05
C ASN A 117 4.77 10.04 13.02
N THR A 118 5.96 10.45 13.44
CA THR A 118 6.18 11.57 14.34
C THR A 118 6.17 12.81 13.47
N PHE A 119 5.01 13.44 13.34
CA PHE A 119 4.86 14.83 12.98
C PHE A 119 4.13 15.53 14.13
#